data_AF-A0A6A4HF19-F1
#
_entry.id   AF-A0A6A4HF19-F1
#
_cell.length_a   1.000
_cell.length_b   1.000
_cell.length_c   1.000
_cell.angle_alpha   90.00
_cell.angle_beta   90.00
_cell.angle_gamma   90.00
#
_symmetry.space_group_name_H-M   'P 1'
#
loop_
_entity.id
_entity.type
_entity.pdbx_description
1 polymer ?
#
loop_
_entity_poly.entity_id
_entity_poly.type
_entity_poly.pdbx_seq_one_letter_code
_entity_poly.pdbx_strand_id
1 'polypeptide(L)'
;MLNGTLIMNVFRFSYFNSLTRNTDCQNLRPQPPKEYEEALAKLKAAKDNEAYENIWKETGLSKPSILSGLHPNLMLPIPKCFGLDLMHLLCLNMEDLLLCLWRGTMKCESTDDMAAWPWVKLVRETWIEHGKNIENTTQYFPSDFHCPPRNPAEKLSSGYKATEYYLDVFGLGPTSAKPG
;
A
#
# COMPACT_ATOMS: atom_id res chain seq x y z
N MET A 1 3.40 -8.72 26.99
CA MET A 1 2.63 -7.72 26.23
C MET A 1 3.60 -7.00 25.30
N LEU A 2 3.68 -7.43 24.04
CA LEU A 2 4.53 -6.81 23.02
C LEU A 2 3.65 -5.85 22.23
N ASN A 3 3.96 -4.55 22.31
CA ASN A 3 3.25 -3.49 21.60
C ASN A 3 3.36 -3.71 20.08
N GLY A 4 2.19 -3.86 19.42
CA GLY A 4 2.02 -4.12 17.98
C GLY A 4 2.38 -2.95 17.05
N THR A 5 3.36 -2.13 17.42
CA THR A 5 3.79 -0.93 16.68
C THR A 5 5.04 -1.17 15.82
N LEU A 6 5.66 -2.35 15.92
CA LEU A 6 6.98 -2.61 15.32
C LEU A 6 6.97 -3.11 13.87
N ILE A 7 5.81 -3.44 13.28
CA ILE A 7 5.73 -3.94 11.90
C ILE A 7 5.42 -2.82 10.89
N MET A 8 4.87 -1.68 11.31
CA MET A 8 4.48 -0.61 10.38
C MET A 8 5.65 0.22 9.80
N ASN A 9 6.86 0.12 10.35
CA ASN A 9 8.01 0.94 9.93
C ASN A 9 8.98 0.22 8.97
N VAL A 10 8.58 -0.90 8.35
CA VAL A 10 9.39 -1.57 7.32
C VAL A 10 8.88 -1.25 5.91
N PHE A 11 7.59 -0.93 5.75
CA PHE A 11 6.98 -0.65 4.45
C PHE A 11 6.06 0.57 4.48
N ARG A 12 6.54 1.69 5.04
CA ARG A 12 5.90 2.98 4.71
C ARG A 12 6.29 3.33 3.26
N PHE A 13 5.56 2.77 2.30
CA PHE A 13 5.53 3.24 0.92
C PHE A 13 4.91 4.65 0.95
N SER A 14 5.71 5.64 1.33
CA SER A 14 5.42 7.07 1.10
C SER A 14 5.52 7.42 -0.40
N TYR A 15 5.29 6.44 -1.27
CA TYR A 15 5.78 6.38 -2.64
C TYR A 15 4.61 6.28 -3.62
N PHE A 16 3.77 7.31 -3.60
CA PHE A 16 3.05 7.69 -4.82
C PHE A 16 3.83 8.74 -5.63
N ASN A 17 4.82 9.41 -5.03
CA ASN A 17 5.54 10.50 -5.68
C ASN A 17 6.80 10.09 -6.48
N SER A 18 7.23 8.82 -6.49
CA SER A 18 8.38 8.39 -7.34
C SER A 18 8.07 7.34 -8.41
N LEU A 19 6.81 6.96 -8.60
CA LEU A 19 6.40 6.10 -9.72
C LEU A 19 6.30 6.87 -11.05
N THR A 20 6.98 8.01 -11.17
CA THR A 20 6.95 8.91 -12.34
C THR A 20 7.81 8.46 -13.52
N ARG A 21 8.37 7.24 -13.50
CA ARG A 21 8.94 6.64 -14.71
C ARG A 21 7.98 5.57 -15.21
N ASN A 22 7.46 5.77 -16.42
CA ASN A 22 6.83 4.73 -17.24
C ASN A 22 7.77 3.53 -17.30
N THR A 23 7.63 2.62 -16.34
CA THR A 23 8.46 1.44 -16.20
C THR A 23 7.77 0.36 -17.01
N ASP A 24 8.43 -0.10 -18.07
CA ASP A 24 7.90 -1.17 -18.88
C ASP A 24 7.84 -2.47 -18.06
N CYS A 25 6.62 -2.90 -17.75
CA CYS A 25 6.38 -4.10 -16.97
C CYS A 25 6.84 -5.37 -17.68
N GLN A 26 6.99 -5.35 -19.01
CA GLN A 26 7.49 -6.46 -19.80
C GLN A 26 9.02 -6.62 -19.68
N ASN A 27 9.71 -5.58 -19.23
CA ASN A 27 11.17 -5.51 -19.17
C ASN A 27 11.71 -5.37 -17.73
N LEU A 28 10.96 -5.88 -16.75
CA LEU A 28 11.41 -5.91 -15.35
C LEU A 28 12.60 -6.86 -15.19
N ARG A 29 13.77 -6.31 -14.89
CA ARG A 29 14.98 -7.09 -14.59
C ARG A 29 14.98 -7.52 -13.11
N PRO A 30 15.24 -8.81 -12.80
CA PRO A 30 15.41 -9.23 -11.42
C PRO A 30 16.68 -8.60 -10.82
N GLN A 31 16.58 -8.09 -9.60
CA GLN A 31 17.72 -7.50 -8.89
C GLN A 31 18.67 -8.62 -8.42
N PRO A 32 19.95 -8.65 -8.87
CA PRO A 32 20.91 -9.64 -8.43
C PRO A 32 21.41 -9.34 -7.01
N PRO A 33 21.75 -10.36 -6.21
CA PRO A 33 22.21 -10.19 -4.82
C PRO A 33 23.39 -9.21 -4.66
N LYS A 34 24.34 -9.25 -5.59
CA LYS A 34 25.51 -8.38 -5.58
C LYS A 34 25.14 -6.90 -5.66
N GLU A 35 24.18 -6.54 -6.52
CA GLU A 35 23.73 -5.14 -6.65
C GLU A 35 23.04 -4.65 -5.37
N TYR A 36 22.32 -5.53 -4.67
CA TYR A 36 21.74 -5.20 -3.36
C TYR A 36 22.83 -4.98 -2.30
N GLU A 37 23.84 -5.84 -2.24
CA GLU A 37 24.95 -5.71 -1.28
C GLU A 37 25.76 -4.43 -1.52
N GLU A 38 26.07 -4.11 -2.78
CA GLU A 38 26.75 -2.88 -3.17
C GLU A 38 25.92 -1.63 -2.79
N ALA A 39 24.61 -1.65 -3.07
CA ALA A 39 23.70 -0.57 -2.67
C ALA A 39 23.66 -0.39 -1.14
N LEU A 40 23.62 -1.49 -0.40
CA LEU A 40 23.62 -1.46 1.07
C LEU A 40 24.95 -0.95 1.63
N ALA A 41 26.07 -1.30 1.01
CA ALA A 41 27.39 -0.80 1.39
C ALA A 41 27.49 0.71 1.18
N LYS A 42 27.00 1.23 0.04
CA LYS A 42 26.90 2.68 -0.22
C LYS A 42 26.06 3.37 0.85
N LEU A 43 24.88 2.84 1.17
CA LEU A 43 23.97 3.41 2.15
C LEU A 43 24.61 3.47 3.56
N LYS A 44 25.33 2.41 3.97
CA LYS A 44 26.06 2.37 5.25
C LYS A 44 27.27 3.32 5.29
N ALA A 45 27.85 3.65 4.14
CA ALA A 45 28.99 4.54 4.02
C ALA A 45 28.61 6.03 3.90
N ALA A 46 27.30 6.34 3.81
CA ALA A 46 26.81 7.72 3.77
C ALA A 46 27.25 8.49 5.04
N LYS A 47 27.86 9.67 4.85
CA LYS A 47 28.43 10.47 5.94
C LYS A 47 27.48 11.54 6.47
N ASP A 48 26.49 11.94 5.67
CA ASP A 48 25.50 12.95 5.99
C ASP A 48 24.10 12.54 5.50
N ASN A 49 23.09 13.29 5.95
CA ASN A 49 21.70 13.02 5.63
C ASN A 49 21.38 13.23 4.15
N GLU A 50 22.05 14.17 3.48
CA GLU A 50 21.81 14.45 2.07
C GLU A 50 22.30 13.30 1.18
N ALA A 51 23.50 12.79 1.43
CA ALA A 51 24.04 11.62 0.76
C ALA A 51 23.19 10.38 1.04
N TYR A 52 22.73 10.19 2.28
CA TYR A 52 21.81 9.11 2.62
C TYR A 52 20.50 9.20 1.83
N GLU A 53 19.87 10.38 1.79
CA GLU A 53 18.63 10.60 1.06
C GLU A 53 18.79 10.39 -0.45
N ASN A 54 19.92 10.82 -1.02
CA ASN A 54 20.22 10.62 -2.44
C ASN A 54 20.38 9.13 -2.77
N ILE A 55 21.13 8.39 -1.95
CA ILE A 55 21.29 6.93 -2.12
C ILE A 55 19.96 6.21 -1.90
N TRP A 56 19.15 6.64 -0.93
CA TRP A 56 17.83 6.08 -0.69
C TRP A 56 16.88 6.31 -1.87
N LYS A 57 16.87 7.51 -2.46
CA LYS A 57 16.08 7.82 -3.65
C LYS A 57 16.53 7.02 -4.88
N GLU A 58 17.83 6.77 -5.02
CA GLU A 58 18.39 6.00 -6.13
C GLU A 58 18.13 4.49 -5.99
N THR A 59 18.36 3.94 -4.79
CA THR A 59 18.36 2.49 -4.55
C THR A 59 17.05 1.95 -3.98
N GLY A 60 16.19 2.82 -3.44
CA GLY A 60 15.00 2.45 -2.68
C GLY A 60 15.28 1.85 -1.29
N LEU A 61 16.56 1.71 -0.89
CA LEU A 61 16.94 1.08 0.38
C LEU A 61 17.09 2.11 1.49
N SER A 62 16.43 1.86 2.63
CA SER A 62 16.54 2.71 3.83
C SER A 62 17.40 2.08 4.93
N LYS A 63 17.42 0.75 5.04
CA LYS A 63 18.17 0.00 6.05
C LYS A 63 18.36 -1.45 5.62
N PRO A 64 19.30 -2.21 6.23
CA PRO A 64 19.36 -3.65 6.04
C PRO A 64 18.03 -4.32 6.41
N SER A 65 17.59 -5.28 5.59
CA SER A 65 16.46 -6.15 5.94
C SER A 65 16.75 -6.97 7.19
N ILE A 66 15.71 -7.27 7.98
CA ILE A 66 15.82 -8.19 9.14
C ILE A 66 16.31 -9.58 8.72
N LEU A 67 16.05 -9.99 7.47
CA LEU A 67 16.52 -11.25 6.92
C LEU A 67 18.05 -11.29 6.78
N SER A 68 18.74 -10.14 6.81
CA SER A 68 20.22 -10.08 6.77
C SER A 68 20.86 -10.69 8.02
N GLY A 69 20.10 -10.88 9.11
CA GLY A 69 20.57 -11.54 10.33
C GLY A 69 20.37 -13.06 10.34
N LEU A 70 19.72 -13.63 9.32
CA LEU A 70 19.51 -15.07 9.21
C LEU A 70 20.76 -15.76 8.66
N HIS A 71 20.88 -17.07 8.92
CA HIS A 71 22.03 -17.84 8.48
C HIS A 71 22.06 -17.96 6.95
N PRO A 72 23.12 -17.49 6.24
CA PRO A 72 23.13 -17.41 4.78
C PRO A 72 22.88 -18.74 4.04
N ASN A 73 23.33 -19.86 4.63
CA ASN A 73 23.16 -21.19 4.01
C ASN A 73 21.77 -21.82 4.25
N LEU A 74 20.92 -21.20 5.07
CA LEU A 74 19.57 -21.72 5.38
C LEU A 74 18.46 -20.88 4.75
N MET A 75 18.80 -19.96 3.84
CA MET A 75 17.86 -19.08 3.14
C MET A 75 18.30 -18.82 1.71
N LEU A 76 17.37 -18.37 0.87
CA LEU A 76 17.73 -17.78 -0.42
C LEU A 76 18.49 -16.46 -0.18
N PRO A 77 19.45 -16.08 -1.05
CA PRO A 77 20.19 -14.83 -0.89
C PRO A 77 19.27 -13.63 -1.05
N ILE A 78 19.53 -12.55 -0.32
CA ILE A 78 18.79 -11.28 -0.47
C ILE A 78 19.09 -10.68 -1.85
N PRO A 79 18.11 -10.13 -2.59
CA PRO A 79 16.69 -9.97 -2.26
C PRO A 79 15.79 -11.14 -2.68
N LYS A 80 16.33 -12.26 -3.18
CA LYS A 80 15.54 -13.40 -3.68
C LYS A 80 14.69 -14.09 -2.62
N CYS A 81 15.03 -13.95 -1.34
CA CYS A 81 14.22 -14.43 -0.22
C CYS A 81 13.05 -13.51 0.16
N PHE A 82 12.93 -12.32 -0.45
CA PHE A 82 11.79 -11.46 -0.22
C PHE A 82 10.57 -12.09 -0.87
N GLY A 83 9.65 -12.56 -0.03
CA GLY A 83 8.34 -12.98 -0.48
C GLY A 83 7.59 -11.81 -1.11
N LEU A 84 6.62 -12.13 -1.97
CA LEU A 84 5.67 -11.12 -2.44
C LEU A 84 4.93 -10.54 -1.25
N ASP A 85 4.98 -9.22 -1.11
CA ASP A 85 4.23 -8.49 -0.09
C ASP A 85 2.77 -8.31 -0.53
N LEU A 86 2.07 -9.45 -0.63
CA LEU A 86 0.68 -9.50 -1.06
C LEU A 86 -0.24 -8.77 -0.09
N MET A 87 0.12 -8.70 1.20
CA MET A 87 -0.70 -8.04 2.21
C MET A 87 -0.74 -6.53 1.98
N HIS A 88 0.38 -5.85 1.68
CA HIS A 88 0.33 -4.42 1.37
C HIS A 88 -0.24 -4.17 -0.03
N LEU A 89 -0.01 -5.09 -0.98
CA LEU A 89 -0.54 -4.95 -2.33
C LEU A 89 -2.07 -5.05 -2.40
N LEU A 90 -2.63 -6.10 -1.78
CA LEU A 90 -4.06 -6.48 -1.87
C LEU A 90 -4.89 -6.06 -0.65
N CYS A 91 -4.29 -5.36 0.31
CA CYS A 91 -5.04 -4.85 1.45
C CYS A 91 -4.73 -3.38 1.76
N LEU A 92 -3.88 -2.69 1.01
CA LEU A 92 -3.65 -1.24 1.17
C LEU A 92 -3.52 -0.52 -0.18
N ASN A 93 -2.57 -0.95 -1.02
CA ASN A 93 -2.17 -0.16 -2.18
C ASN A 93 -3.20 -0.20 -3.32
N MET A 94 -3.67 -1.38 -3.69
CA MET A 94 -4.66 -1.53 -4.77
C MET A 94 -6.01 -0.95 -4.34
N GLU A 95 -6.37 -1.13 -3.08
CA GLU A 95 -7.65 -0.75 -2.50
C GLU A 95 -7.77 0.77 -2.38
N ASP A 96 -6.71 1.43 -1.89
CA ASP A 96 -6.64 2.89 -1.85
C ASP A 96 -6.74 3.50 -3.25
N LEU A 97 -6.11 2.86 -4.25
CA LEU A 97 -6.22 3.28 -5.64
C LEU A 97 -7.61 3.10 -6.22
N LEU A 98 -8.24 1.95 -5.99
CA LEU A 98 -9.61 1.67 -6.43
C LEU A 98 -10.61 2.64 -5.78
N LEU A 99 -10.45 2.93 -4.48
CA LEU A 99 -11.27 3.92 -3.80
C LEU A 99 -11.05 5.32 -4.37
N CYS A 100 -9.81 5.72 -4.63
CA CYS A 100 -9.52 7.00 -5.30
C CYS A 100 -10.13 7.07 -6.70
N LEU A 101 -10.15 5.96 -7.43
CA LEU A 101 -10.73 5.85 -8.76
C LEU A 101 -12.26 6.00 -8.70
N TRP A 102 -12.94 5.27 -7.81
CA TRP A 102 -14.40 5.31 -7.68
C TRP A 102 -14.92 6.61 -7.08
N ARG A 103 -14.09 7.30 -6.28
CA ARG A 103 -14.42 8.61 -5.70
C ARG A 103 -14.07 9.78 -6.63
N GLY A 104 -13.32 9.53 -7.71
CA GLY A 104 -12.78 10.59 -8.55
C GLY A 104 -11.85 11.51 -7.74
N THR A 105 -10.96 10.95 -6.94
CA THR A 105 -9.94 11.71 -6.19
C THR A 105 -8.52 11.38 -6.63
N MET A 106 -8.37 10.51 -7.62
CA MET A 106 -7.09 10.18 -8.21
C MET A 106 -6.52 11.39 -8.96
N LYS A 107 -5.19 11.57 -8.91
CA LYS A 107 -4.52 12.63 -9.67
C LYS A 107 -4.61 12.31 -11.17
N CYS A 108 -5.25 13.20 -11.93
CA CYS A 108 -5.45 13.07 -13.37
C CYS A 108 -4.39 13.88 -14.13
N GLU A 109 -3.96 13.41 -15.30
CA GLU A 109 -3.16 14.21 -16.24
C GLU A 109 -4.03 15.24 -16.96
N SER A 110 -3.43 16.29 -17.53
CA SER A 110 -4.17 17.35 -18.22
C SER A 110 -4.94 16.87 -19.47
N THR A 111 -4.62 15.69 -19.97
CA THR A 111 -5.25 15.08 -21.16
C THR A 111 -6.46 14.21 -20.85
N ASP A 112 -6.76 14.00 -19.57
CA ASP A 112 -7.83 13.11 -19.12
C ASP A 112 -8.85 13.87 -18.26
N ASP A 113 -10.11 13.45 -18.32
CA ASP A 113 -11.25 14.11 -17.68
C ASP A 113 -11.99 13.13 -16.77
N MET A 114 -11.85 13.34 -15.46
CA MET A 114 -12.56 12.59 -14.43
C MET A 114 -14.08 12.64 -14.56
N ALA A 115 -14.66 13.70 -15.15
CA ALA A 115 -16.10 13.77 -15.36
C ALA A 115 -16.60 12.76 -16.41
N ALA A 116 -15.71 12.30 -17.30
CA ALA A 116 -16.01 11.30 -18.30
C ALA A 116 -15.88 9.86 -17.78
N TRP A 117 -15.35 9.66 -16.58
CA TRP A 117 -15.06 8.33 -16.05
C TRP A 117 -16.34 7.61 -15.56
N PRO A 118 -16.78 6.51 -16.22
CA PRO A 118 -18.03 5.86 -15.88
C PRO A 118 -18.00 5.17 -14.51
N TRP A 119 -16.82 4.90 -13.97
CA TRP A 119 -16.59 4.24 -12.68
C TRP A 119 -16.57 5.20 -11.48
N VAL A 120 -16.62 6.52 -11.70
CA VAL A 120 -16.74 7.50 -10.60
C VAL A 120 -18.17 7.47 -10.07
N LYS A 121 -18.42 6.61 -9.08
CA LYS A 121 -19.75 6.36 -8.49
C LYS A 121 -19.83 6.69 -7.01
N LEU A 122 -18.72 6.66 -6.28
CA LEU A 122 -18.67 6.93 -4.85
C LEU A 122 -18.42 8.43 -4.59
N VAL A 123 -19.34 9.28 -5.05
CA VAL A 123 -19.24 10.73 -4.89
C VAL A 123 -20.28 11.26 -3.91
N ARG A 124 -19.93 12.32 -3.18
CA ARG A 124 -20.83 13.07 -2.29
C ARG A 124 -21.67 12.16 -1.36
N GLU A 125 -23.00 12.21 -1.47
CA GLU A 125 -23.94 11.46 -0.63
C GLU A 125 -23.74 9.95 -0.76
N THR A 126 -23.43 9.45 -1.96
CA THR A 126 -23.19 8.02 -2.20
C THR A 126 -21.99 7.50 -1.42
N TRP A 127 -20.93 8.31 -1.26
CA TRP A 127 -19.78 7.95 -0.43
C TRP A 127 -20.13 7.88 1.06
N ILE A 128 -20.96 8.82 1.54
CA ILE A 128 -21.42 8.85 2.93
C ILE A 128 -22.33 7.66 3.22
N GLU A 129 -23.25 7.33 2.31
CA GLU A 129 -24.12 6.16 2.41
C GLU A 129 -23.33 4.86 2.38
N HIS A 130 -22.39 4.73 1.44
CA HIS A 130 -21.47 3.61 1.37
C HIS A 130 -20.76 3.39 2.71
N GLY A 131 -20.20 4.46 3.28
CA GLY A 131 -19.50 4.38 4.55
C GLY A 131 -20.37 3.86 5.71
N LYS A 132 -21.62 4.30 5.78
CA LYS A 132 -22.61 3.81 6.76
C LYS A 132 -23.00 2.35 6.51
N ASN A 133 -23.15 1.96 5.25
CA ASN A 133 -23.46 0.57 4.89
C ASN A 133 -22.33 -0.37 5.31
N ILE A 134 -21.08 0.02 5.07
CA ILE A 134 -19.90 -0.72 5.54
C ILE A 134 -19.92 -0.85 7.07
N GLU A 135 -20.13 0.25 7.81
CA GLU A 135 -20.20 0.20 9.28
C GLU A 135 -21.33 -0.71 9.80
N ASN A 136 -22.51 -0.65 9.18
CA ASN A 136 -23.66 -1.49 9.53
C ASN A 136 -23.42 -2.99 9.31
N THR A 137 -22.45 -3.36 8.47
CA THR A 137 -22.09 -4.76 8.27
C THR A 137 -21.28 -5.35 9.43
N THR A 138 -20.76 -4.51 10.34
CA THR A 138 -19.98 -4.93 11.51
C THR A 138 -20.64 -6.07 12.29
N GLN A 139 -21.97 -6.03 12.44
CA GLN A 139 -22.73 -7.06 13.17
C GLN A 139 -22.63 -8.48 12.57
N TYR A 140 -22.28 -8.58 11.28
CA TYR A 140 -22.13 -9.85 10.57
C TYR A 140 -20.71 -10.41 10.64
N PHE A 141 -19.75 -9.64 11.18
CA PHE A 141 -18.39 -10.09 11.37
C PHE A 141 -18.23 -10.68 12.78
N PRO A 142 -17.68 -11.90 12.91
CA PRO A 142 -17.39 -12.48 14.22
C PRO A 142 -16.47 -11.59 15.04
N SER A 143 -16.72 -11.47 16.34
CA SER A 143 -15.91 -10.68 17.28
C SER A 143 -14.44 -11.09 17.34
N ASP A 144 -14.12 -12.31 16.88
CA ASP A 144 -12.75 -12.83 16.77
C ASP A 144 -11.92 -12.10 15.72
N PHE A 145 -12.57 -11.46 14.73
CA PHE A 145 -11.90 -10.53 13.85
C PHE A 145 -11.71 -9.20 14.60
N HIS A 146 -10.52 -8.99 15.16
CA HIS A 146 -10.17 -7.82 15.97
C HIS A 146 -10.35 -6.44 15.29
N CYS A 147 -10.76 -6.40 14.03
CA CYS A 147 -10.93 -5.19 13.23
C CYS A 147 -12.22 -5.29 12.39
N PRO A 148 -13.41 -5.13 12.99
CA PRO A 148 -14.64 -4.99 12.21
C PRO A 148 -14.55 -3.78 11.27
N PRO A 149 -15.22 -3.82 10.11
CA PRO A 149 -15.15 -2.75 9.12
C PRO A 149 -15.80 -1.47 9.66
N ARG A 150 -15.01 -0.43 9.88
CA ARG A 150 -15.51 0.89 10.29
C ARG A 150 -15.88 1.72 9.06
N ASN A 151 -16.61 2.80 9.28
CA ASN A 151 -17.02 3.73 8.24
C ASN A 151 -15.80 4.34 7.50
N PRO A 152 -15.53 3.96 6.24
CA PRO A 152 -14.40 4.51 5.48
C PRO A 152 -14.54 6.02 5.25
N ALA A 153 -15.75 6.57 5.12
CA ALA A 153 -15.93 8.01 4.91
C ALA A 153 -15.43 8.85 6.10
N GLU A 154 -15.37 8.28 7.30
CA GLU A 154 -14.88 8.95 8.51
C GLU A 154 -13.45 8.56 8.89
N LYS A 155 -13.01 7.34 8.55
CA LYS A 155 -11.77 6.76 9.09
C LYS A 155 -10.64 6.64 8.08
N LEU A 156 -10.88 6.86 6.79
CA LEU A 156 -9.85 6.74 5.73
C LEU A 156 -8.61 7.57 6.06
N SER A 157 -8.79 8.81 6.52
CA SER A 157 -7.70 9.74 6.86
C SER A 157 -7.11 9.57 8.27
N SER A 158 -7.68 8.69 9.10
CA SER A 158 -7.32 8.57 10.53
C SER A 158 -6.96 7.15 10.97
N GLY A 159 -6.38 6.35 10.07
CA GLY A 159 -5.89 5.01 10.37
C GLY A 159 -6.88 3.89 10.04
N TYR A 160 -7.37 3.90 8.80
CA TYR A 160 -8.06 2.76 8.19
C TYR A 160 -7.08 1.61 8.00
N LYS A 161 -7.43 0.43 8.50
CA LYS A 161 -6.53 -0.73 8.55
C LYS A 161 -6.60 -1.51 7.25
N ALA A 162 -5.54 -2.26 6.98
CA ALA A 162 -5.44 -3.08 5.78
C ALA A 162 -6.62 -4.05 5.62
N THR A 163 -7.03 -4.69 6.71
CA THR A 163 -8.19 -5.59 6.72
C THR A 163 -9.50 -4.86 6.39
N GLU A 164 -9.63 -3.59 6.76
CA GLU A 164 -10.83 -2.81 6.47
C GLU A 164 -10.87 -2.42 4.99
N TYR A 165 -9.74 -2.01 4.40
CA TYR A 165 -9.61 -1.80 2.95
C TYR A 165 -9.98 -3.07 2.16
N TYR A 166 -9.43 -4.22 2.56
CA TYR A 166 -9.73 -5.49 1.92
C TYR A 166 -11.23 -5.83 2.00
N LEU A 167 -11.85 -5.66 3.18
CA LEU A 167 -13.27 -5.95 3.37
C LEU A 167 -14.17 -4.98 2.61
N ASP A 168 -13.84 -3.69 2.59
CA ASP A 168 -14.55 -2.67 1.82
C ASP A 168 -14.54 -3.01 0.32
N VAL A 169 -13.35 -3.21 -0.25
CA VAL A 169 -13.17 -3.36 -1.70
C VAL A 169 -13.57 -4.75 -2.21
N PHE A 170 -13.13 -5.83 -1.57
CA PHE A 170 -13.34 -7.20 -2.06
C PHE A 170 -14.44 -7.96 -1.33
N GLY A 171 -14.71 -7.61 -0.07
CA GLY A 171 -15.75 -8.28 0.73
C GLY A 171 -17.15 -7.73 0.45
N LEU A 172 -17.28 -6.41 0.40
CA LEU A 172 -18.56 -5.70 0.38
C LEU A 172 -18.78 -4.98 -0.96
N GLY A 173 -17.70 -4.45 -1.54
CA GLY A 173 -17.67 -3.82 -2.85
C GLY A 173 -18.42 -2.49 -2.93
N PRO A 174 -18.17 -1.67 -3.97
CA PRO A 174 -18.84 -0.39 -4.17
C PRO A 174 -20.33 -0.53 -4.56
N THR A 175 -20.78 -1.74 -4.94
CA THR A 175 -22.17 -2.03 -5.34
C THR A 175 -23.15 -2.15 -4.19
N SER A 176 -22.70 -2.13 -2.93
CA SER A 176 -23.60 -1.99 -1.79
C SER A 176 -24.23 -0.59 -1.69
N ALA A 177 -23.75 0.38 -2.48
CA ALA A 177 -24.47 1.62 -2.73
C ALA A 177 -25.62 1.35 -3.71
N LYS A 178 -26.86 1.65 -3.33
CA LYS A 178 -28.02 1.43 -4.19
C LYS A 178 -27.84 2.17 -5.53
N PRO A 179 -28.24 1.57 -6.67
CA PRO A 179 -28.29 2.31 -7.91
C PRO A 179 -29.34 3.43 -7.77
N GLY A 180 -28.88 4.67 -7.94
CA GLY A 180 -29.73 5.85 -8.13
C GLY A 180 -30.28 5.94 -9.54
#